data_AF-L7R259-F1
#
_entry.id   AF-L7R259-F1
#
_cell.length_a   1.000
_cell.length_b   1.000
_cell.length_c   1.000
_cell.angle_alpha   90.00
_cell.angle_beta   90.00
_cell.angle_gamma   90.00
#
_symmetry.space_group_name_H-M   'P 1'
#
loop_
_entity.id
_entity.type
_entity.pdbx_description
1 polymer ?
#
loop_
_entity_poly.entity_id
_entity_poly.type
_entity_poly.pdbx_seq_one_letter_code
_entity_poly.pdbx_strand_id
1 'polypeptide(L)'
;RLAPNMGWLTFTFGLERKFKQLCRRLEVVRTHQQREGLKFMAHFNRQLCIRDGKRNRKPEGRPPVELFELRTNGSALCTRLVQVKADASQLNSAFCYILYVPLEGADSDTSSAIVYAWIGSKADADSARLIEQIAEEKFNNPWISLQVLTEGSEPDNFFWLGLGGRKPYDADADFLNYTRLFRCSNEKGYFTVSEKCT
;
A
#
# COMPACT_ATOMS: atom_id res chain seq x y z
N ARG A 1 1.18 1.10 -12.36
CA ARG A 1 0.45 1.86 -13.42
C ARG A 1 1.25 2.15 -14.72
N LEU A 2 2.54 1.80 -14.84
CA LEU A 2 3.35 2.06 -16.07
C LEU A 2 4.40 0.95 -16.33
N ALA A 3 4.13 -0.29 -15.93
CA ALA A 3 5.06 -1.39 -16.17
C ALA A 3 5.08 -1.76 -17.67
N PRO A 4 6.24 -1.77 -18.35
CA PRO A 4 6.31 -2.10 -19.75
C PRO A 4 5.90 -3.56 -20.01
N ASN A 5 5.29 -3.81 -21.16
CA ASN A 5 4.89 -5.16 -21.58
C ASN A 5 6.07 -6.12 -21.77
N MET A 6 7.30 -5.60 -21.87
CA MET A 6 8.49 -6.39 -22.18
C MET A 6 8.72 -7.54 -21.21
N GLY A 7 8.57 -7.33 -19.89
CA GLY A 7 8.78 -8.41 -18.92
C GLY A 7 7.82 -9.59 -19.10
N TRP A 8 6.55 -9.29 -19.44
CA TRP A 8 5.56 -10.32 -19.75
C TRP A 8 5.92 -11.07 -21.04
N LEU A 9 6.30 -10.35 -22.10
CA LEU A 9 6.71 -10.98 -23.37
C LEU A 9 7.95 -11.86 -23.20
N THR A 10 8.96 -11.39 -22.46
CA THR A 10 10.17 -12.18 -22.14
C THR A 10 9.82 -13.46 -21.38
N PHE A 11 8.89 -13.40 -20.43
CA PHE A 11 8.43 -14.59 -19.72
C PHE A 11 7.71 -15.56 -20.69
N THR A 12 6.71 -15.09 -21.43
CA THR A 12 5.88 -15.92 -22.32
C THR A 12 6.70 -16.61 -23.42
N PHE A 13 7.59 -15.87 -24.09
CA PHE A 13 8.38 -16.43 -25.20
C PHE A 13 9.67 -17.12 -24.76
N GLY A 14 10.10 -16.98 -23.50
CA GLY A 14 11.34 -17.56 -22.99
C GLY A 14 11.12 -18.60 -21.90
N LEU A 15 10.62 -18.16 -20.75
CA LEU A 15 10.59 -18.95 -19.52
C LEU A 15 9.39 -19.89 -19.45
N GLU A 16 8.24 -19.52 -20.00
CA GLU A 16 7.00 -20.29 -19.88
C GLU A 16 7.19 -21.73 -20.39
N ARG A 17 7.86 -21.92 -21.53
CA ARG A 17 8.14 -23.26 -22.08
C ARG A 17 9.00 -24.09 -21.14
N LYS A 18 9.99 -23.50 -20.47
CA LYS A 18 10.85 -24.18 -19.50
C LYS A 18 10.05 -24.60 -18.26
N PHE A 19 9.17 -23.75 -17.76
CA PHE A 19 8.31 -24.09 -16.62
C PHE A 19 7.29 -25.18 -16.97
N LYS A 20 6.73 -25.19 -18.18
CA LYS A 20 5.82 -26.27 -18.63
C LYS A 20 6.52 -27.63 -18.74
N GLN A 21 7.82 -27.66 -19.00
CA GLN A 21 8.60 -28.92 -18.96
C GLN A 21 8.76 -29.47 -17.54
N LEU A 22 8.85 -28.59 -16.54
CA LEU A 22 9.01 -28.96 -15.13
C LEU A 22 7.67 -29.25 -14.45
N CYS A 23 6.63 -28.48 -14.76
CA CYS A 23 5.31 -28.59 -14.15
C CYS A 23 4.26 -28.91 -15.22
N ARG A 24 3.77 -30.16 -15.20
CA ARG A 24 2.73 -30.65 -16.14
C ARG A 24 1.41 -29.88 -16.04
N ARG A 25 1.09 -29.28 -14.90
CA ARG A 25 -0.12 -28.49 -14.66
C ARG A 25 0.26 -27.07 -14.23
N LEU A 26 0.72 -26.27 -15.19
CA LEU A 26 1.06 -24.87 -14.99
C LEU A 26 -0.11 -23.98 -15.44
N GLU A 27 -0.64 -23.19 -14.51
CA GLU A 27 -1.55 -22.08 -14.80
C GLU A 27 -0.74 -20.77 -14.80
N VAL A 28 -0.80 -20.02 -15.89
CA VAL A 28 -0.13 -18.71 -16.00
C VAL A 28 -1.21 -17.63 -15.94
N VAL A 29 -1.20 -16.84 -14.87
CA VAL A 29 -2.13 -15.74 -14.67
C VAL A 29 -1.38 -14.42 -14.72
N ARG A 30 -1.80 -13.52 -15.60
CA ARG A 30 -1.31 -12.15 -15.66
C ARG A 30 -2.16 -11.27 -14.76
N THR A 31 -1.53 -10.64 -13.76
CA THR A 31 -2.19 -9.66 -12.89
C THR A 31 -1.64 -8.26 -13.13
N HIS A 32 -2.47 -7.26 -12.86
CA HIS A 32 -2.05 -5.87 -12.84
C HIS A 32 -2.00 -5.40 -11.39
N GLN A 33 -1.09 -4.47 -11.08
CA GLN A 33 -0.98 -3.84 -9.77
C GLN A 33 -2.35 -3.32 -9.30
N GLN A 34 -2.71 -3.66 -8.07
CA GLN A 34 -4.01 -3.42 -7.43
C GLN A 34 -5.20 -4.20 -8.00
N ARG A 35 -4.97 -5.14 -8.92
CA ARG A 35 -5.98 -6.07 -9.49
C ARG A 35 -5.58 -7.54 -9.27
N GLU A 36 -4.88 -7.81 -8.19
CA GLU A 36 -4.47 -9.14 -7.80
C GLU A 36 -5.67 -9.98 -7.34
N GLY A 37 -5.70 -11.27 -7.71
CA GLY A 37 -6.75 -12.19 -7.28
C GLY A 37 -6.51 -12.77 -5.88
N LEU A 38 -7.56 -13.30 -5.26
CA LEU A 38 -7.52 -13.86 -3.89
C LEU A 38 -6.43 -14.92 -3.68
N LYS A 39 -6.25 -15.84 -4.65
CA LYS A 39 -5.21 -16.88 -4.59
C LYS A 39 -3.80 -16.27 -4.48
N PHE A 40 -3.54 -15.21 -5.25
CA PHE A 40 -2.26 -14.51 -5.20
C PHE A 40 -2.06 -13.82 -3.85
N MET A 41 -3.08 -13.08 -3.40
CA MET A 41 -3.04 -12.34 -2.13
C MET A 41 -2.81 -13.26 -0.92
N ALA A 42 -3.37 -14.48 -0.94
CA ALA A 42 -3.22 -15.46 0.14
C ALA A 42 -1.77 -15.85 0.43
N HIS A 43 -0.85 -15.75 -0.55
CA HIS A 43 0.57 -16.07 -0.34
C HIS A 43 1.31 -15.08 0.55
N PHE A 44 0.75 -13.88 0.76
CA PHE A 44 1.41 -12.79 1.49
C PHE A 44 0.92 -12.68 2.94
N ASN A 45 0.02 -13.56 3.38
CA ASN A 45 -0.52 -13.55 4.74
C ASN A 45 -0.98 -12.16 5.19
N ARG A 46 -1.70 -11.43 4.31
CA ARG A 46 -2.22 -10.07 4.53
C ARG A 46 -1.19 -8.93 4.54
N GLN A 47 0.09 -9.22 4.27
CA GLN A 47 1.20 -8.26 4.34
C GLN A 47 1.77 -7.87 2.96
N LEU A 48 0.93 -7.83 1.92
CA LEU A 48 1.39 -7.37 0.60
C LEU A 48 1.70 -5.87 0.66
N CYS A 49 2.96 -5.50 0.46
CA CYS A 49 3.40 -4.11 0.38
C CYS A 49 3.61 -3.69 -1.08
N ILE A 50 2.99 -2.56 -1.45
CA ILE A 50 3.03 -1.99 -2.79
C ILE A 50 3.71 -0.61 -2.70
N ARG A 51 4.97 -0.56 -3.13
CA ARG A 51 5.75 0.67 -3.26
C ARG A 51 5.60 1.30 -4.64
N ASP A 52 5.66 2.61 -4.70
CA ASP A 52 5.71 3.36 -5.94
C ASP A 52 7.14 3.38 -6.51
N GLY A 53 7.24 3.52 -7.83
CA GLY A 53 8.53 3.57 -8.54
C GLY A 53 9.05 2.22 -9.04
N LYS A 54 10.37 2.15 -9.26
CA LYS A 54 11.06 0.99 -9.85
C LYS A 54 12.04 0.41 -8.82
N ARG A 55 12.03 -0.91 -8.64
CA ARG A 55 12.91 -1.63 -7.70
C ARG A 55 14.40 -1.27 -7.83
N ASN A 56 14.88 -1.06 -9.06
CA ASN A 56 16.31 -0.86 -9.33
C ASN A 56 16.71 0.62 -9.44
N ARG A 57 15.83 1.56 -9.11
CA ARG A 57 16.16 2.99 -9.14
C ARG A 57 16.62 3.40 -7.75
N LYS A 58 17.92 3.64 -7.58
CA LYS A 58 18.42 4.28 -6.35
C LYS A 58 17.89 5.73 -6.31
N PRO A 59 17.39 6.20 -5.15
CA PRO A 59 17.02 7.61 -5.00
C PRO A 59 18.27 8.47 -5.21
N GLU A 60 18.12 9.55 -5.98
CA GLU A 60 19.16 10.57 -6.12
C GLU A 60 19.08 11.49 -4.91
N GLY A 61 20.15 11.56 -4.12
CA GLY A 61 20.20 12.35 -2.89
C GLY A 61 19.53 11.66 -1.69
N ARG A 62 18.95 12.46 -0.80
CA ARG A 62 18.33 11.97 0.44
C ARG A 62 17.13 11.09 0.11
N PRO A 63 16.99 9.90 0.74
CA PRO A 63 15.76 9.12 0.62
C PRO A 63 14.54 9.98 0.98
N PRO A 64 13.44 9.91 0.22
CA PRO A 64 12.25 10.69 0.53
C PRO A 64 11.53 10.11 1.76
N VAL A 65 10.72 10.94 2.41
CA VAL A 65 9.72 10.47 3.36
C VAL A 65 8.69 9.62 2.60
N GLU A 66 8.29 8.50 3.19
CA GLU A 66 7.33 7.59 2.59
C GLU A 66 6.13 7.40 3.52
N LEU A 67 4.92 7.52 2.99
CA LEU A 67 3.69 7.23 3.69
C LEU A 67 3.02 6.03 3.04
N PHE A 68 2.56 5.10 3.87
CA PHE A 68 1.85 3.91 3.45
C PHE A 68 0.49 3.85 4.14
N GLU A 69 -0.54 3.54 3.38
CA GLU A 69 -1.91 3.37 3.87
C GLU A 69 -2.25 1.87 3.87
N LEU A 70 -2.78 1.37 4.99
CA LEU A 70 -3.31 0.01 5.08
C LEU A 70 -4.72 -0.03 4.50
N ARG A 71 -4.87 -0.71 3.36
CA ARG A 71 -6.15 -0.84 2.67
C ARG A 71 -6.71 -2.24 2.82
N THR A 72 -7.98 -2.32 3.21
CA THR A 72 -8.75 -3.56 3.32
C THR A 72 -9.99 -3.46 2.44
N ASN A 73 -10.16 -4.41 1.52
CA ASN A 73 -11.33 -4.46 0.63
C ASN A 73 -12.21 -5.66 0.97
N GLY A 74 -13.19 -5.46 1.86
CA GLY A 74 -14.24 -6.42 2.21
C GLY A 74 -13.76 -7.62 3.04
N SER A 75 -12.72 -8.33 2.60
CA SER A 75 -12.12 -9.46 3.31
C SER A 75 -10.72 -9.11 3.82
N ALA A 76 -10.39 -9.61 5.01
CA ALA A 76 -9.05 -9.56 5.60
C ALA A 76 -7.96 -10.11 4.65
N LEU A 77 -8.30 -11.08 3.78
CA LEU A 77 -7.35 -11.64 2.79
C LEU A 77 -6.95 -10.63 1.70
N CYS A 78 -7.75 -9.58 1.50
CA CYS A 78 -7.51 -8.53 0.50
C CYS A 78 -6.76 -7.33 1.08
N THR A 79 -6.03 -7.51 2.19
CA THR A 79 -5.27 -6.42 2.81
C THR A 79 -4.00 -6.12 2.03
N ARG A 80 -3.68 -4.84 1.90
CA ARG A 80 -2.48 -4.36 1.20
C ARG A 80 -2.02 -3.05 1.81
N LEU A 81 -0.72 -2.97 2.04
CA LEU A 81 -0.04 -1.75 2.45
C LEU A 81 0.39 -1.02 1.17
N VAL A 82 -0.22 0.14 0.89
CA VAL A 82 -0.01 0.85 -0.38
C VAL A 82 0.69 2.18 -0.10
N GLN A 83 1.79 2.43 -0.80
CA GLN A 83 2.44 3.74 -0.75
C GLN A 83 1.51 4.81 -1.33
N VAL A 84 1.37 5.89 -0.58
CA VAL A 84 0.62 7.09 -0.96
C VAL A 84 1.54 8.29 -0.88
N LYS A 85 1.05 9.45 -1.33
CA LYS A 85 1.82 10.69 -1.21
C LYS A 85 2.07 10.98 0.28
N ALA A 86 3.31 11.25 0.66
CA ALA A 86 3.66 11.71 2.00
C ALA A 86 3.16 13.16 2.20
N ASP A 87 1.90 13.28 2.59
CA ASP A 87 1.22 14.55 2.82
C ASP A 87 0.15 14.36 3.90
N ALA A 88 0.05 15.26 4.87
CA ALA A 88 -0.91 15.14 5.98
C ALA A 88 -2.36 15.04 5.49
N SER A 89 -2.70 15.63 4.34
CA SER A 89 -4.04 15.53 3.74
C SER A 89 -4.44 14.13 3.28
N GLN A 90 -3.50 13.17 3.26
CA GLN A 90 -3.79 11.77 2.91
C GLN A 90 -4.19 10.91 4.10
N LEU A 91 -4.07 11.43 5.34
CA LEU A 91 -4.52 10.73 6.52
C LEU A 91 -6.05 10.61 6.54
N ASN A 92 -6.53 9.62 7.28
CA ASN A 92 -7.95 9.45 7.55
C ASN A 92 -8.12 8.74 8.88
N SER A 93 -8.98 9.26 9.75
CA SER A 93 -9.19 8.73 11.11
C SER A 93 -9.72 7.28 11.13
N ALA A 94 -10.29 6.77 10.03
CA ALA A 94 -10.80 5.40 9.92
C ALA A 94 -9.73 4.38 9.46
N PHE A 95 -8.52 4.82 9.11
CA PHE A 95 -7.46 3.96 8.56
C PHE A 95 -6.18 3.96 9.40
N CYS A 96 -5.29 3.03 9.07
CA CYS A 96 -3.97 2.89 9.67
C CYS A 96 -2.88 3.18 8.64
N TYR A 97 -1.77 3.74 9.09
CA TYR A 97 -0.68 4.20 8.23
C TYR A 97 0.69 3.82 8.79
N ILE A 98 1.68 3.66 7.90
CA ILE A 98 3.10 3.65 8.26
C ILE A 98 3.76 4.87 7.64
N LEU A 99 4.34 5.73 8.47
CA LEU A 99 5.17 6.85 8.04
C LEU A 99 6.64 6.52 8.28
N TYR A 100 7.43 6.44 7.20
CA TYR A 100 8.87 6.25 7.24
C TYR A 100 9.58 7.59 7.03
N VAL A 101 10.29 8.07 8.06
CA VAL A 101 11.02 9.34 8.05
C VAL A 101 12.53 9.08 8.11
N PRO A 102 13.25 9.21 6.98
CA PRO A 102 14.71 9.03 6.94
C PRO A 102 15.42 10.12 7.75
N LEU A 103 16.39 9.75 8.58
CA LEU A 103 17.24 10.70 9.32
C LEU A 103 18.51 11.05 8.52
N GLU A 104 19.09 12.22 8.79
CA GLU A 104 20.38 12.61 8.19
C GLU A 104 21.55 11.93 8.91
N GLY A 105 22.56 11.49 8.14
CA GLY A 105 23.81 10.93 8.70
C GLY A 105 24.16 9.50 8.28
N ALA A 106 23.40 8.87 7.40
CA ALA A 106 23.73 7.55 6.89
C ALA A 106 24.66 7.64 5.68
N ASP A 107 25.95 7.54 5.92
CA ASP A 107 26.87 6.98 4.91
C ASP A 107 26.28 5.65 4.40
N SER A 108 26.50 5.39 3.12
CA SER A 108 25.66 4.61 2.18
C SER A 108 25.20 3.19 2.56
N ASP A 109 25.58 2.67 3.73
CA ASP A 109 25.33 1.29 4.14
C ASP A 109 24.37 1.17 5.35
N THR A 110 24.04 2.26 6.05
CA THR A 110 23.31 2.20 7.33
C THR A 110 22.24 3.29 7.45
N SER A 111 21.17 3.20 6.67
CA SER A 111 20.06 4.19 6.70
C SER A 111 19.30 4.16 8.04
N SER A 112 19.53 5.15 8.89
CA SER A 112 18.71 5.38 10.09
C SER A 112 17.41 6.10 9.73
N ALA A 113 16.33 5.75 10.43
CA ALA A 113 15.01 6.33 10.23
C ALA A 113 14.15 6.26 11.48
N ILE A 114 13.13 7.10 11.54
CA ILE A 114 12.02 6.95 12.49
C ILE A 114 10.83 6.42 11.71
N VAL A 115 10.20 5.38 12.22
CA VAL A 115 9.01 4.77 11.65
C VAL A 115 7.86 4.95 12.62
N TYR A 116 6.75 5.47 12.13
CA TYR A 116 5.53 5.63 12.91
C TYR A 116 4.44 4.71 12.34
N ALA A 117 3.97 3.75 13.15
CA ALA A 117 2.72 3.05 12.90
C ALA A 117 1.59 3.89 13.48
N TRP A 118 0.91 4.66 12.64
CA TRP A 118 -0.15 5.57 13.05
C TRP A 118 -1.52 4.88 12.93
N ILE A 119 -2.30 4.93 14.00
CA ILE A 119 -3.60 4.29 14.13
C ILE A 119 -4.66 5.39 14.27
N GLY A 120 -5.51 5.51 13.25
CA GLY A 120 -6.65 6.41 13.29
C GLY A 120 -7.62 6.07 14.42
N SER A 121 -8.24 7.09 15.02
CA SER A 121 -9.15 6.99 16.16
C SER A 121 -10.40 6.13 15.88
N LYS A 122 -10.78 5.98 14.61
CA LYS A 122 -11.90 5.16 14.14
C LYS A 122 -11.45 3.88 13.41
N ALA A 123 -10.15 3.59 13.38
CA ALA A 123 -9.65 2.38 12.75
C ALA A 123 -10.12 1.13 13.51
N ASP A 124 -10.40 0.05 12.79
CA ASP A 124 -10.80 -1.20 13.41
C ASP A 124 -9.61 -1.88 14.11
N ALA A 125 -9.90 -2.62 15.19
CA ALA A 125 -8.87 -3.24 16.02
C ALA A 125 -8.02 -4.28 15.27
N ASP A 126 -8.53 -4.87 14.19
CA ASP A 126 -7.76 -5.84 13.41
C ASP A 126 -6.73 -5.16 12.52
N SER A 127 -7.11 -4.06 11.88
CA SER A 127 -6.19 -3.18 11.15
C SER A 127 -5.12 -2.58 12.07
N ALA A 128 -5.49 -2.16 13.28
CA ALA A 128 -4.55 -1.64 14.28
C ALA A 128 -3.48 -2.67 14.68
N ARG A 129 -3.86 -3.92 14.95
CA ARG A 129 -2.89 -5.00 15.22
C ARG A 129 -2.03 -5.33 14.00
N LEU A 130 -2.65 -5.35 12.82
CA LEU A 130 -1.94 -5.71 11.59
C LEU A 130 -0.92 -4.64 11.20
N ILE A 131 -1.21 -3.35 11.37
CA ILE A 131 -0.25 -2.30 11.02
C ILE A 131 0.98 -2.33 11.91
N GLU A 132 0.80 -2.60 13.21
CA GLU A 132 1.88 -2.79 14.16
C GLU A 132 2.75 -3.98 13.78
N GLN A 133 2.13 -5.13 13.49
CA GLN A 133 2.85 -6.33 13.03
C GLN A 133 3.64 -6.06 11.74
N ILE A 134 3.03 -5.39 10.75
CA ILE A 134 3.71 -5.07 9.50
C ILE A 134 4.87 -4.10 9.73
N ALA A 135 4.70 -3.10 10.60
CA ALA A 135 5.76 -2.16 10.94
C ALA A 135 6.95 -2.87 11.58
N GLU A 136 6.70 -3.78 12.54
CA GLU A 136 7.73 -4.58 13.19
C GLU A 136 8.45 -5.49 12.18
N GLU A 137 7.72 -6.28 11.38
CA GLU A 137 8.33 -7.28 10.51
C GLU A 137 8.99 -6.72 9.25
N LYS A 138 8.50 -5.59 8.71
CA LYS A 138 8.95 -5.06 7.41
C LYS A 138 9.79 -3.80 7.53
N PHE A 139 9.65 -3.04 8.61
CA PHE A 139 10.28 -1.73 8.75
C PHE A 139 11.18 -1.62 9.98
N ASN A 140 11.09 -2.50 10.98
CA ASN A 140 11.97 -2.43 12.14
C ASN A 140 13.35 -3.05 11.85
N ASN A 141 14.40 -2.43 12.37
CA ASN A 141 15.76 -2.96 12.43
C ASN A 141 16.55 -2.21 13.52
N PRO A 142 17.77 -2.65 13.90
CA PRO A 142 18.52 -2.04 15.00
C PRO A 142 18.87 -0.55 14.87
N TRP A 143 18.71 0.05 13.69
CA TRP A 143 19.01 1.46 13.40
C TRP A 143 17.76 2.30 13.18
N ILE A 144 16.58 1.70 13.39
CA ILE A 144 15.28 2.35 13.24
C ILE A 144 14.63 2.53 14.61
N SER A 145 14.08 3.72 14.83
CA SER A 145 13.17 3.96 15.96
C SER A 145 11.74 3.73 15.48
N LEU A 146 11.13 2.62 15.88
CA LEU A 146 9.73 2.34 15.63
C LEU A 146 8.86 2.86 16.79
N GLN A 147 7.79 3.57 16.45
CA GLN A 147 6.80 4.08 17.41
C GLN A 147 5.39 3.77 16.92
N VAL A 148 4.54 3.26 17.82
CA VAL A 148 3.10 3.11 17.57
C VAL A 148 2.40 4.32 18.14
N LEU A 149 1.63 5.02 17.30
CA LEU A 149 0.94 6.26 17.66
C LEU A 149 -0.56 6.11 17.42
N THR A 150 -1.35 6.56 18.38
CA THR A 150 -2.77 6.81 18.18
C THR A 150 -2.99 8.25 17.71
N GLU A 151 -4.01 8.45 16.88
CA GLU A 151 -4.44 9.77 16.43
C GLU A 151 -4.59 10.75 17.62
N GLY A 152 -4.02 11.94 17.49
CA GLY A 152 -3.98 12.98 18.51
C GLY A 152 -2.78 12.91 19.46
N SER A 153 -1.97 11.85 19.39
CA SER A 153 -0.73 11.69 20.18
C SER A 153 0.54 11.89 19.34
N GLU A 154 0.43 12.52 18.17
CA GLU A 154 1.55 12.66 17.25
C GLU A 154 2.55 13.72 17.74
N PRO A 155 3.87 13.44 17.68
CA PRO A 155 4.86 14.44 18.02
C PRO A 155 4.84 15.59 17.00
N ASP A 156 4.98 16.81 17.49
CA ASP A 156 5.11 17.99 16.62
C ASP A 156 6.35 17.90 15.72
N ASN A 157 7.43 17.36 16.27
CA ASN A 157 8.69 17.19 15.58
C ASN A 157 8.70 15.90 14.75
N PHE A 158 9.27 15.98 13.54
CA PHE A 158 9.45 14.88 12.57
C PHE A 158 8.18 14.28 11.96
N PHE A 159 7.13 13.96 12.73
CA PHE A 159 5.91 13.36 12.16
C PHE A 159 5.21 14.35 11.23
N TRP A 160 4.76 15.49 11.76
CA TRP A 160 4.08 16.51 10.96
C TRP A 160 5.02 17.18 9.96
N LEU A 161 6.29 17.40 10.31
CA LEU A 161 7.28 17.93 9.38
C LEU A 161 7.50 16.98 8.18
N GLY A 162 7.59 15.67 8.43
CA GLY A 162 7.75 14.65 7.39
C GLY A 162 6.54 14.58 6.44
N LEU A 163 5.35 14.90 6.94
CA LEU A 163 4.12 15.00 6.15
C LEU A 163 3.90 16.38 5.50
N GLY A 164 4.91 17.26 5.51
CA GLY A 164 4.82 18.59 4.91
C GLY A 164 3.95 19.57 5.71
N GLY A 165 3.91 19.41 7.03
CA GLY A 165 3.15 20.21 7.98
C GLY A 165 1.77 19.62 8.31
N ARG A 166 1.16 20.12 9.39
CA ARG A 166 -0.23 19.81 9.74
C ARG A 166 -1.18 20.36 8.67
N LYS A 167 -2.10 19.53 8.20
CA LYS A 167 -3.14 19.90 7.23
C LYS A 167 -4.46 19.25 7.63
N PRO A 168 -5.61 19.82 7.24
CA PRO A 168 -6.89 19.13 7.34
C PRO A 168 -6.85 17.82 6.55
N TYR A 169 -7.42 16.78 7.14
CA TYR A 169 -7.59 15.47 6.52
C TYR A 169 -8.97 14.92 6.91
N ASP A 170 -9.40 13.87 6.22
CA ASP A 170 -10.75 13.34 6.39
C ASP A 170 -10.88 12.58 7.72
N ALA A 171 -11.97 12.81 8.46
CA ALA A 171 -12.17 12.19 9.77
C ALA A 171 -13.14 11.01 9.72
N ASP A 172 -13.69 10.68 8.56
CA ASP A 172 -14.62 9.58 8.39
C ASP A 172 -14.36 8.75 7.13
N ALA A 173 -14.96 7.57 7.10
CA ALA A 173 -14.97 6.71 5.93
C ALA A 173 -16.35 6.07 5.76
N ASP A 174 -17.40 6.86 5.98
CA ASP A 174 -18.78 6.38 6.00
C ASP A 174 -19.19 5.74 4.68
N PHE A 175 -18.54 6.13 3.58
CA PHE A 175 -18.71 5.51 2.26
C PHE A 175 -18.49 3.99 2.27
N LEU A 176 -17.71 3.44 3.22
CA LEU A 176 -17.51 2.00 3.36
C LEU A 176 -18.78 1.26 3.85
N ASN A 177 -19.69 1.96 4.51
CA ASN A 177 -20.94 1.40 5.03
C ASN A 177 -22.03 1.26 3.95
N TYR A 178 -21.81 1.85 2.77
CA TYR A 178 -22.81 1.87 1.70
C TYR A 178 -22.37 0.98 0.53
N THR A 179 -23.29 0.16 0.01
CA THR A 179 -23.09 -0.60 -1.22
C THR A 179 -23.85 0.07 -2.36
N ARG A 180 -23.18 0.31 -3.48
CA ARG A 180 -23.77 0.95 -4.67
C ARG A 180 -23.75 -0.01 -5.85
N LEU A 181 -24.90 -0.17 -6.52
CA LEU A 181 -25.03 -1.02 -7.69
C LEU A 181 -25.02 -0.16 -8.95
N PHE A 182 -24.14 -0.48 -9.89
CA PHE A 182 -24.05 0.22 -11.17
C PHE A 182 -24.31 -0.74 -12.33
N ARG A 183 -25.11 -0.30 -13.30
CA ARG A 183 -25.20 -0.91 -14.62
C ARG A 183 -24.24 -0.20 -15.57
N CYS A 184 -23.24 -0.94 -16.03
CA CYS A 184 -22.33 -0.53 -17.09
C CYS A 184 -22.82 -1.08 -18.44
N SER A 185 -22.95 -0.23 -19.46
CA SER A 185 -23.40 -0.64 -20.81
C SER A 185 -22.66 0.12 -21.92
N ASN A 186 -22.39 -0.58 -23.03
CA ASN A 186 -21.90 -0.01 -24.29
C ASN A 186 -22.96 -0.02 -25.41
N GLU A 187 -24.21 -0.33 -25.08
CA GLU A 187 -25.31 -0.50 -26.04
C GLU A 187 -25.54 0.72 -26.95
N LYS A 188 -25.19 1.93 -26.47
CA LYS A 188 -25.33 3.18 -27.22
C LYS A 188 -24.10 3.52 -28.09
N GLY A 189 -23.14 2.62 -28.23
CA GLY A 189 -21.87 2.87 -28.92
C GLY A 189 -20.84 3.66 -28.11
N TYR A 190 -21.15 4.03 -26.87
CA TYR A 190 -20.22 4.62 -25.90
C TYR A 190 -20.46 4.03 -24.51
N PHE A 191 -19.43 4.08 -23.66
CA PHE A 191 -19.50 3.56 -22.29
C PHE A 191 -20.40 4.44 -21.43
N THR A 192 -21.41 3.82 -20.84
CA THR A 192 -22.37 4.46 -19.93
C THR A 192 -22.42 3.72 -18.61
N VAL A 193 -22.44 4.48 -17.52
CA VAL A 193 -22.62 3.97 -16.16
C VAL A 193 -23.89 4.60 -15.61
N SER A 194 -24.82 3.78 -15.16
CA SER A 194 -26.05 4.22 -14.50
C SER A 194 -26.15 3.53 -13.14
N GLU A 195 -26.34 4.32 -12.09
CA GLU A 195 -26.61 3.78 -10.76
C GLU A 195 -28.02 3.16 -10.74
N LYS A 196 -28.13 1.93 -10.27
CA LYS A 196 -29.40 1.28 -10.00
C LYS A 196 -29.75 1.61 -8.56
N CYS A 197 -30.70 2.53 -8.40
CA CYS A 197 -31.14 3.03 -7.11
C CYS A 197 -31.45 1.89 -6.12
N THR A 198 -31.21 2.16 -4.85
CA THR A 198 -31.87 1.48 -3.73
C THR A 198 -33.22 2.13 -3.46
#